data_AF-A0A829QGY9-F1
#
_entry.id   AF-A0A829QGY9-F1
#
_cell.length_a   1.000
_cell.length_b   1.000
_cell.length_c   1.000
_cell.angle_alpha   90.00
_cell.angle_beta   90.00
_cell.angle_gamma   90.00
#
_symmetry.space_group_name_H-M   'P 1'
#
loop_
_entity.id
_entity.type
_entity.pdbx_description
1 polymer ?
#
loop_
_entity_poly.entity_id
_entity_poly.type
_entity_poly.pdbx_seq_one_letter_code
_entity_poly.pdbx_strand_id
1 'polypeptide(L)'
;MTSNEGVEPQPYKPDQSGMYELEFPGPQLASADGRGPVLVHALQGFSDSGHAVKLAAAHLRQTLESELVASFAIDDLLDYRSRAGR
;
A
#
# COMPACT_ATOMS: atom_id res chain seq x y z
N MET A 1 0.56 42.66 0.66
CA MET A 1 1.53 41.93 -0.18
C MET A 1 2.46 41.18 0.76
N THR A 2 2.07 39.98 1.16
CA THR A 2 2.93 39.07 1.93
C THR A 2 3.26 37.90 1.03
N SER A 3 4.56 37.68 0.87
CA SER A 3 5.18 36.73 -0.04
C SER A 3 4.66 35.32 0.19
N ASN A 4 4.25 34.67 -0.89
CA ASN A 4 3.88 33.26 -0.93
C ASN A 4 5.19 32.48 -1.05
N GLU A 5 5.79 32.09 0.09
CA GLU A 5 6.96 31.22 0.08
C GLU A 5 6.54 29.84 -0.44
N GLY A 6 7.11 29.47 -1.59
CA GLY A 6 6.89 28.17 -2.20
C GLY A 6 7.34 27.08 -1.23
N VAL A 7 6.38 26.29 -0.75
CA VAL A 7 6.67 25.06 -0.01
C VAL A 7 7.32 24.10 -1.00
N GLU A 8 8.66 24.05 -1.02
CA GLU A 8 9.36 22.98 -1.73
C GLU A 8 8.86 21.64 -1.19
N PRO A 9 8.49 20.68 -2.05
CA PRO A 9 8.05 19.38 -1.60
C PRO A 9 9.22 18.73 -0.84
N GLN A 10 9.08 18.62 0.48
CA GLN A 10 10.10 17.95 1.26
C GLN A 10 10.27 16.52 0.74
N PRO A 11 11.50 16.07 0.45
CA PRO A 11 11.74 14.70 0.05
C PRO A 11 11.24 13.80 1.18
N TYR A 12 10.32 12.90 0.83
CA TYR A 12 9.72 11.96 1.75
C TYR A 12 10.82 11.20 2.48
N LYS A 13 10.87 11.31 3.81
CA LYS A 13 11.72 10.47 4.65
C LYS A 13 10.93 9.20 4.98
N PRO A 14 11.39 8.00 4.57
CA PRO A 14 10.75 6.77 5.00
C PRO A 14 10.72 6.69 6.53
N ASP A 15 9.62 6.13 7.05
CA ASP A 15 9.43 5.87 8.46
C ASP A 15 10.64 5.07 9.02
N GLN A 16 11.17 5.49 10.17
CA GLN A 16 12.32 4.85 10.81
C GLN A 16 11.99 3.45 11.37
N SER A 17 10.72 3.06 11.35
CA SER A 17 10.25 1.78 11.90
C SER A 17 10.63 0.55 11.07
N GLY A 18 11.05 0.72 9.81
CA GLY A 18 11.40 -0.41 8.91
C GLY A 18 10.22 -1.29 8.48
N MET A 19 8.98 -0.96 8.89
CA MET A 19 7.80 -1.78 8.58
C MET A 19 7.47 -1.86 7.08
N TYR A 20 7.82 -0.83 6.31
CA TYR A 20 7.62 -0.80 4.87
C TYR A 20 8.65 0.10 4.18
N GLU A 21 8.89 -0.20 2.91
CA GLU A 21 9.69 0.58 1.98
C GLU A 21 8.78 1.13 0.88
N LEU A 22 8.86 2.44 0.61
CA LEU A 22 8.11 3.05 -0.50
C LEU A 22 8.87 2.90 -1.81
N GLU A 23 8.13 2.64 -2.88
CA GLU A 23 8.66 2.71 -4.23
C GLU A 23 8.72 4.17 -4.69
N PHE A 24 9.84 4.57 -5.29
CA PHE A 24 10.05 5.93 -5.79
C PHE A 24 10.31 5.98 -7.30
N PRO A 25 9.69 6.92 -8.04
CA PRO A 25 8.74 7.94 -7.54
C PRO A 25 7.37 7.34 -7.23
N GLY A 26 6.69 7.89 -6.21
CA GLY A 26 5.33 7.47 -5.89
C GLY A 26 4.32 7.97 -6.94
N PRO A 27 3.21 7.22 -7.18
CA PRO A 27 2.22 7.59 -8.19
C PRO A 27 1.37 8.81 -7.79
N GLN A 28 0.78 9.46 -8.79
CA GLN A 28 -0.21 10.52 -8.58
C GLN A 28 -1.57 9.89 -8.23
N LEU A 29 -2.01 10.07 -6.99
CA LEU A 29 -3.22 9.39 -6.50
C LEU A 29 -4.47 10.29 -6.41
N ALA A 30 -4.32 11.60 -6.64
CA ALA A 30 -5.43 12.54 -6.63
C ALA A 30 -6.26 12.44 -7.92
N SER A 31 -7.57 12.37 -7.78
CA SER A 31 -8.51 12.48 -8.90
C SER A 31 -8.48 13.88 -9.51
N ALA A 32 -9.01 14.04 -10.72
CA ALA A 32 -9.02 15.32 -11.45
C ALA A 32 -9.74 16.46 -10.70
N ASP A 33 -10.62 16.13 -9.76
CA ASP A 33 -11.34 17.06 -8.89
C ASP A 33 -10.69 17.24 -7.51
N GLY A 34 -9.47 16.74 -7.32
CA GLY A 34 -8.68 16.89 -6.09
C GLY A 34 -9.03 15.89 -4.98
N ARG A 35 -9.92 14.91 -5.22
CA ARG A 35 -10.23 13.88 -4.22
C ARG A 35 -9.11 12.83 -4.13
N GLY A 36 -8.79 12.42 -2.89
CA GLY A 36 -7.84 11.35 -2.63
C GLY A 36 -8.36 9.97 -3.07
N PRO A 37 -7.46 8.97 -3.17
CA PRO A 37 -7.82 7.63 -3.62
C PRO A 37 -8.65 6.89 -2.56
N VAL A 38 -9.38 5.87 -3.00
CA VAL A 38 -9.97 4.87 -2.10
C VAL A 38 -8.95 3.79 -1.81
N LEU A 39 -8.72 3.47 -0.53
CA LEU A 39 -7.90 2.33 -0.12
C LEU A 39 -8.77 1.08 0.03
N VAL A 40 -8.46 0.03 -0.73
CA VAL A 40 -9.05 -1.30 -0.58
C VAL A 40 -7.98 -2.24 -0.02
N HIS A 41 -8.24 -2.86 1.14
CA HIS A 41 -7.34 -3.85 1.73
C HIS A 41 -7.88 -5.28 1.58
N ALA A 42 -7.06 -6.19 1.08
CA ALA A 42 -7.42 -7.59 0.85
C ALA A 42 -6.42 -8.51 1.56
N LEU A 43 -6.63 -8.72 2.86
CA LEU A 43 -5.75 -9.52 3.72
C LEU A 43 -6.29 -10.94 3.86
N GLN A 44 -5.43 -11.94 3.66
CA GLN A 44 -5.80 -13.35 3.76
C GLN A 44 -5.52 -13.90 5.17
N GLY A 45 -6.30 -14.90 5.63
CA GLY A 45 -6.01 -15.69 6.83
C GLY A 45 -6.87 -15.41 8.07
N PHE A 46 -7.70 -14.36 8.08
CA PHE A 46 -8.62 -14.08 9.20
C PHE A 46 -10.03 -14.63 8.97
N SER A 47 -10.58 -14.49 7.76
CA SER A 47 -11.87 -15.06 7.34
C SER A 47 -11.96 -15.06 5.81
N ASP A 48 -11.55 -16.16 5.17
CA ASP A 48 -11.56 -16.31 3.71
C ASP A 48 -12.43 -17.50 3.33
N SER A 49 -13.76 -17.32 3.37
CA SER A 49 -14.70 -18.34 2.89
C SER A 49 -14.55 -18.49 1.38
N GLY A 50 -13.99 -19.63 0.95
CA GLY A 50 -13.92 -20.01 -0.46
C GLY A 50 -12.92 -19.21 -1.31
N HIS A 51 -11.87 -18.64 -0.72
CA HIS A 51 -10.85 -17.86 -1.43
C HIS A 51 -11.33 -16.56 -2.08
N ALA A 52 -12.50 -16.05 -1.68
CA ALA A 52 -13.10 -14.86 -2.26
C ALA A 52 -12.19 -13.62 -2.19
N VAL A 53 -11.48 -13.42 -1.06
CA VAL A 53 -10.57 -12.28 -0.89
C VAL A 53 -9.39 -12.38 -1.86
N LYS A 54 -8.81 -13.59 -1.96
CA LYS A 54 -7.70 -13.87 -2.88
C LYS A 54 -8.10 -13.62 -4.33
N LEU A 55 -9.27 -14.13 -4.71
CA LEU A 55 -9.78 -14.03 -6.07
C LEU A 55 -10.09 -12.58 -6.46
N ALA A 56 -10.73 -11.81 -5.58
CA ALA A 56 -11.00 -10.39 -5.83
C ALA A 56 -9.71 -9.57 -5.99
N ALA A 57 -8.74 -9.75 -5.09
CA ALA A 57 -7.46 -9.05 -5.17
C ALA A 57 -6.67 -9.41 -6.45
N ALA A 58 -6.64 -10.71 -6.80
CA ALA A 58 -6.00 -11.17 -8.03
C ALA A 58 -6.69 -10.60 -9.28
N HIS A 59 -8.02 -10.60 -9.30
CA HIS A 59 -8.80 -10.07 -10.41
C HIS A 59 -8.52 -8.59 -10.65
N LEU A 60 -8.53 -7.75 -9.60
CA LEU A 60 -8.21 -6.33 -9.73
C LEU A 60 -6.81 -6.09 -10.30
N ARG A 61 -5.79 -6.82 -9.81
CA ARG A 61 -4.41 -6.72 -10.31
C ARG A 61 -4.23 -7.20 -11.75
N GLN A 62 -5.09 -8.10 -12.23
CA GLN A 62 -5.02 -8.64 -13.59
C GLN A 62 -5.80 -7.81 -14.61
N THR A 63 -6.80 -7.04 -14.15
CA THR A 63 -7.73 -6.32 -15.03
C THR A 63 -7.50 -4.82 -15.08
N LEU A 64 -6.81 -4.26 -14.09
CA LEU A 64 -6.47 -2.85 -14.00
C LEU A 64 -4.95 -2.67 -14.07
N GLU A 65 -4.51 -1.51 -14.54
CA GLU A 65 -3.12 -1.10 -14.40
C GLU A 65 -2.76 -0.99 -12.92
N SER A 66 -1.66 -1.60 -12.53
CA SER A 66 -1.22 -1.65 -11.14
C SER A 66 0.26 -1.34 -11.03
N GLU A 67 0.61 -0.45 -10.12
CA GLU A 67 1.98 -0.08 -9.79
C GLU A 67 2.25 -0.41 -8.31
N LEU A 68 3.48 -0.79 -8.00
CA LEU A 68 3.91 -0.99 -6.63
C LEU A 68 4.10 0.38 -5.97
N VAL A 69 3.45 0.59 -4.82
CA VAL A 69 3.59 1.84 -4.05
C VAL A 69 4.43 1.64 -2.80
N ALA A 70 4.29 0.48 -2.16
CA ALA A 70 5.03 0.13 -0.95
C ALA A 70 5.16 -1.38 -0.81
N SER A 71 6.31 -1.82 -0.30
CA SER A 71 6.57 -3.19 0.12
C SER A 71 6.67 -3.25 1.63
N PHE A 72 5.89 -4.14 2.26
CA PHE A 72 5.95 -4.34 3.71
C PHE A 72 7.02 -5.37 4.07
N ALA A 73 7.76 -5.12 5.15
CA ALA A 73 8.71 -6.08 5.74
C ALA A 73 7.92 -7.19 6.47
N ILE A 74 7.56 -8.24 5.74
CA ILE A 74 6.71 -9.34 6.26
C ILE A 74 7.37 -10.06 7.44
N ASP A 75 8.71 -10.13 7.49
CA ASP A 75 9.44 -10.85 8.54
C ASP A 75 9.23 -10.24 9.94
N ASP A 76 9.04 -8.93 10.02
CA ASP A 76 8.76 -8.22 11.28
C ASP A 76 7.27 -8.26 11.65
N LEU A 77 6.39 -8.67 10.73
CA LEU A 77 4.94 -8.66 10.86
C LEU A 77 4.32 -10.07 11.01
N LEU A 78 5.06 -11.12 10.67
CA LEU A 78 4.56 -12.50 10.64
C LEU A 78 5.10 -13.32 11.82
N ASP A 79 4.20 -13.80 12.69
CA ASP A 79 4.55 -14.85 13.64
C ASP A 79 4.72 -16.18 12.91
N TYR A 80 5.97 -16.54 12.61
CA TYR A 80 6.32 -17.79 11.95
C TYR A 80 5.88 -19.05 12.71
N ARG A 81 5.62 -18.96 14.02
CA ARG A 81 5.19 -20.12 14.83
C ARG A 81 3.77 -20.57 14.52
N SER A 82 2.92 -19.69 13.97
CA SER A 82 1.54 -20.01 13.64
C SER A 82 1.38 -20.83 12.35
N ARG A 83 2.44 -21.01 11.56
CA ARG A 83 2.42 -21.72 10.27
C ARG A 83 3.17 -23.05 10.25
N ALA A 84 3.83 -23.46 11.34
CA ALA A 84 4.53 -24.74 11.47
C ALA A 84 3.58 -25.94 11.68
N GLY A 85 2.44 -25.95 11.00
CA GLY A 85 1.36 -26.89 11.21
C GLY A 85 0.46 -27.04 9.99
N ARG A 86 1.05 -27.22 8.80
CA ARG A 86 0.48 -28.04 7.73
C ARG A 86 1.56 -28.45 6.75
#